data_AF-A0AAT9IYH2-F1
#
_entry.id   AF-A0AAT9IYH2-F1
#
_cell.length_a   1.000
_cell.length_b   1.000
_cell.length_c   1.000
_cell.angle_alpha   90.00
_cell.angle_beta   90.00
_cell.angle_gamma   90.00
#
_symmetry.space_group_name_H-M   'P 1'
#
loop_
_entity.id
_entity.type
_entity.pdbx_description
1 polymer ?
#
loop_
_entity_poly.entity_id
_entity_poly.type
_entity_poly.pdbx_seq_one_letter_code
_entity_poly.pdbx_strand_id
1 'polypeptide(L)' 'MSSLGNDADSLLVMESIPVAQTRQYVEEVAANYWIYRQIMGKTSKTLAAAAADAQIIDLTADSPAPAVAFADK' A
#
# COMPACT_ATOMS: atom_id res chain seq x y z
N MET A 1 -14.82 -3.70 12.70
CA MET A 1 -14.24 -4.45 11.56
C MET A 1 -14.43 -5.96 11.72
N SER A 2 -15.48 -6.44 12.41
CA SER A 2 -15.69 -7.87 12.71
C SER A 2 -16.55 -8.61 11.68
N SER A 3 -16.89 -7.99 10.54
CA SER A 3 -17.85 -8.52 9.56
C SER A 3 -17.22 -9.01 8.25
N LEU A 4 -15.92 -8.81 8.03
CA LEU A 4 -15.29 -9.09 6.73
C LEU A 4 -14.77 -10.53 6.57
N GLY A 5 -14.81 -11.32 7.65
CA GLY A 5 -14.20 -12.65 7.68
C GLY A 5 -12.67 -12.59 7.77
N ASN A 6 -12.04 -13.76 7.93
CA ASN A 6 -10.57 -13.88 8.04
C ASN A 6 -9.84 -13.71 6.70
N ASP A 7 -10.58 -13.74 5.59
CA ASP A 7 -10.02 -13.77 4.25
C ASP A 7 -9.97 -12.40 3.56
N ALA A 8 -10.36 -11.33 4.27
CA ALA A 8 -10.45 -10.00 3.69
C ALA A 8 -9.08 -9.47 3.23
N ASP A 9 -8.96 -9.19 1.94
CA ASP A 9 -7.79 -8.53 1.38
C ASP A 9 -7.73 -7.05 1.81
N SER A 10 -6.57 -6.43 1.61
CA SER A 10 -6.32 -5.05 2.02
C SER A 10 -7.23 -4.02 1.32
N LEU A 11 -7.65 -4.25 0.07
CA LEU A 11 -8.55 -3.34 -0.65
C LEU A 11 -9.98 -3.47 -0.12
N LEU A 12 -10.44 -4.69 0.16
CA LEU A 12 -11.74 -4.93 0.80
C LEU A 12 -11.81 -4.30 2.19
N VAL A 13 -10.70 -4.34 2.94
CA VAL A 13 -10.60 -3.64 4.24
C VAL A 13 -10.73 -2.13 4.06
N MET A 14 -10.08 -1.54 3.05
CA MET A 14 -10.20 -0.12 2.74
C MET A 14 -11.65 0.26 2.39
N GLU A 15 -12.30 -0.51 1.52
CA GLU A 15 -13.69 -0.32 1.10
C GLU A 15 -14.71 -0.49 2.25
N SER A 16 -14.35 -1.29 3.26
CA SER A 16 -15.22 -1.56 4.41
C SER A 16 -15.26 -0.45 5.47
N ILE A 17 -14.42 0.60 5.34
CA ILE A 17 -14.36 1.68 6.32
C ILE A 17 -15.76 2.31 6.45
N PRO A 18 -16.37 2.34 7.65
CA PRO A 18 -17.78 2.69 7.81
C PRO A 18 -18.06 4.18 7.56
N VAL A 19 -17.08 5.04 7.88
CA VAL A 19 -17.20 6.48 7.68
C VAL A 19 -16.78 6.81 6.24
N ALA A 20 -17.74 7.23 5.41
CA ALA A 20 -17.53 7.48 3.99
C ALA A 20 -16.38 8.46 3.71
N GLN A 21 -16.28 9.53 4.50
CA GLN A 21 -15.19 10.51 4.37
C GLN A 21 -13.81 9.88 4.64
N THR A 22 -13.71 9.03 5.66
CA THR A 22 -12.45 8.34 5.99
C THR A 22 -12.09 7.34 4.92
N ARG A 23 -13.07 6.60 4.40
CA ARG A 23 -12.88 5.66 3.29
C ARG A 23 -12.30 6.38 2.07
N GLN A 24 -12.98 7.44 1.62
CA GLN A 24 -12.55 8.25 0.49
C GLN A 24 -11.14 8.81 0.69
N TYR A 25 -10.84 9.34 1.88
CA TYR A 25 -9.51 9.87 2.18
C TYR A 25 -8.42 8.79 2.03
N VAL A 26 -8.65 7.58 2.54
CA VAL A 26 -7.67 6.49 2.46
C VAL A 26 -7.49 6.02 1.01
N GLU A 27 -8.58 5.88 0.24
CA GLU A 27 -8.56 5.54 -1.18
C GLU A 27 -7.75 6.55 -2.00
N GLU A 28 -8.02 7.85 -1.81
CA GLU A 28 -7.32 8.92 -2.51
C GLU A 28 -5.83 8.94 -2.16
N VAL A 29 -5.47 8.76 -0.89
CA VAL A 29 -4.06 8.72 -0.46
C VAL A 29 -3.32 7.52 -1.05
N ALA A 30 -3.93 6.32 -1.03
CA ALA A 30 -3.33 5.12 -1.59
C ALA A 30 -3.17 5.24 -3.12
N ALA A 31 -4.21 5.69 -3.83
CA ALA A 31 -4.16 5.91 -5.26
C ALA A 31 -3.09 6.94 -5.65
N ASN A 32 -3.06 8.08 -4.96
CA ASN A 32 -2.07 9.13 -5.21
C ASN A 32 -0.65 8.63 -4.96
N TYR A 33 -0.42 7.85 -3.90
CA TYR A 33 0.89 7.24 -3.65
C TYR A 33 1.39 6.43 -4.84
N TRP A 34 0.56 5.54 -5.38
CA TRP A 34 0.92 4.70 -6.53
C TRP A 34 1.06 5.49 -7.84
N ILE A 35 0.19 6.48 -8.08
CA ILE A 35 0.27 7.37 -9.24
C ILE A 35 1.59 8.14 -9.21
N TYR A 36 1.96 8.74 -8.06
CA TYR A 36 3.21 9.48 -7.94
C TYR A 36 4.44 8.59 -8.12
N ARG A 37 4.41 7.34 -7.64
CA ARG A 37 5.46 6.35 -7.92
C ARG A 37 5.63 6.15 -9.42
N GLN A 38 4.54 5.93 -10.14
CA GLN A 38 4.54 5.73 -11.59
C GLN A 38 5.06 6.97 -12.34
N ILE A 39 4.60 8.17 -11.98
CA ILE A 39 5.10 9.43 -12.56
C ILE A 39 6.61 9.59 -12.35
N MET A 40 7.13 9.15 -11.21
CA MET A 40 8.57 9.15 -10.90
C MET A 40 9.35 7.98 -11.53
N GLY A 41 8.72 7.16 -12.37
CA GLY A 41 9.35 5.98 -12.98
C GLY A 41 9.74 4.89 -11.99
N LYS A 42 9.17 4.89 -10.78
CA LYS A 42 9.40 3.87 -9.76
C LYS A 42 8.39 2.75 -9.94
N THR A 43 8.84 1.50 -9.78
CA THR A 43 7.94 0.34 -9.64
C THR A 43 7.10 0.50 -8.37
N SER A 44 5.96 -0.19 -8.21
CA SER A 44 5.27 -0.25 -6.92
C SER A 44 4.89 -1.68 -6.59
N LYS A 45 5.70 -2.29 -5.70
CA LYS A 45 5.48 -3.62 -5.15
C LYS A 45 4.29 -3.63 -4.21
N THR A 46 4.01 -2.53 -3.52
CA THR A 46 2.81 -2.41 -2.68
C THR A 46 1.53 -2.44 -3.52
N LEU A 47 1.49 -1.73 -4.66
CA LEU A 47 0.38 -1.83 -5.61
C LEU A 47 0.23 -3.25 -6.17
N ALA A 48 1.35 -3.88 -6.54
CA ALA A 48 1.34 -5.23 -7.06
C ALA A 48 0.81 -6.24 -6.02
N ALA A 49 1.17 -6.09 -4.74
CA ALA A 49 0.62 -6.90 -3.66
C ALA A 49 -0.87 -6.65 -3.45
N ALA A 50 -1.32 -5.39 -3.47
CA ALA A 50 -2.74 -5.04 -3.38
C ALA A 50 -3.56 -5.69 -4.50
N ALA A 51 -3.05 -5.66 -5.73
CA ALA A 51 -3.70 -6.27 -6.91
C ALA A 51 -3.64 -7.81 -6.92
N ALA A 52 -2.86 -8.42 -6.04
CA ALA A 52 -2.72 -9.86 -5.86
C ALA A 52 -3.47 -10.36 -4.61
N ASP A 53 -4.50 -9.62 -4.18
CA ASP A 53 -5.37 -9.96 -3.05
C ASP A 53 -4.62 -10.10 -1.70
N ALA A 54 -3.50 -9.40 -1.53
CA ALA A 54 -2.74 -9.45 -0.28
C ALA A 54 -3.56 -8.86 0.88
N GLN A 55 -3.69 -9.64 1.95
CA GLN A 55 -4.33 -9.20 3.20
C GLN A 55 -3.51 -8.18 3.96
N ILE A 56 -2.19 -8.36 3.95
CA ILE A 56 -1.22 -7.50 4.62
C ILE A 56 -0.21 -7.03 3.57
N ILE A 57 -0.08 -5.71 3.44
CA ILE A 57 0.91 -5.08 2.56
C ILE A 57 2.05 -4.52 3.42
N ASP A 58 3.26 -4.96 3.15
CA ASP A 58 4.46 -4.35 3.70
C ASP A 58 4.79 -3.06 2.95
N LEU A 59 4.55 -1.91 3.58
CA LEU A 59 4.83 -0.59 3.01
C LEU A 59 6.33 -0.37 2.74
N THR A 60 7.21 -1.10 3.42
CA THR A 60 8.66 -1.01 3.21
C THR A 60 9.12 -1.73 1.94
N ALA A 61 8.25 -2.56 1.33
CA ALA A 61 8.55 -3.23 0.06
C ALA A 61 8.84 -2.23 -1.07
N ASP A 62 8.29 -1.03 -0.95
CA ASP A 62 8.49 0.07 -1.89
C ASP A 62 9.68 0.97 -1.54
N SER A 63 10.27 0.84 -0.35
CA SER A 63 11.47 1.58 0.00
C SER A 63 12.61 1.27 -0.98
N PRO A 64 13.41 2.27 -1.39
CA PRO A 64 14.66 1.98 -2.07
C PRO A 64 15.49 1.06 -1.16
N ALA A 65 16.25 0.13 -1.77
CA ALA A 65 17.19 -0.69 -1.02
C ALA A 65 18.04 0.21 -0.10
N PRO A 66 18.25 -0.17 1.17
CA PRO A 66 19.06 0.64 2.07
C PRO A 66 20.42 0.86 1.41
N ALA A 67 20.83 2.13 1.27
CA ALA A 67 22.15 2.48 0.77
C ALA A 67 23.20 2.03 1.80
N VAL A 68 23.61 0.76 1.74
CA VAL A 68 24.75 0.28 2.52
C VAL A 68 26.00 0.55 1.70
N ALA A 69 26.69 1.66 2.01
CA ALA A 69 28.12 1.82 1.77
C ALA A 69 28.67 2.98 2.63
N PHE A 70 28.76 2.76 3.95
CA PHE A 70 29.89 3.32 4.69
C PHE A 70 30.99 2.27 4.65
N ALA A 71 31.75 2.26 3.55
CA ALA A 71 33.10 1.73 3.58
C ALA A 71 34.02 2.78 4.22
N ASP A 72 35.08 2.29 4.85
CA ASP A 72 36.23 3.01 5.44
C ASP A 72 36.06 3.57 6.87
N LYS A 73 36.43 2.74 7.86
CA LYS A 73 37.80 2.79 8.42
C LYS A 73 38.15 1.52 9.19
#